data_AF-A0AAQ4FFV2-F1
#
_entry.id   AF-A0AAQ4FFV2-F1
#
_cell.length_a   1.000
_cell.length_b   1.000
_cell.length_c   1.000
_cell.angle_alpha   90.00
_cell.angle_beta   90.00
_cell.angle_gamma   90.00
#
_symmetry.space_group_name_H-M   'P 1'
#
loop_
_entity.id
_entity.type
_entity.pdbx_description
1 polymer ?
#
loop_
_entity_poly.entity_id
_entity_poly.type
_entity_poly.pdbx_seq_one_letter_code
_entity_poly.pdbx_strand_id
1 'polypeptide(L)'
;MAWSVSPQFFRNFSKSAVRFAAHGGEGSHEAGQLLWKRLTIFVAFPAIALCGVNVYLAEQEHAKHYHRPEYHPYEYIHIRTKRYPWGDGNHTIFHNPKKNWVPGGYEE
;
A
#
# COMPACT_ATOMS: atom_id res chain seq x y z
N MET A 1 30.38 26.39 -5.15
CA MET A 1 29.46 26.75 -4.05
C MET A 1 28.90 25.47 -3.47
N ALA A 2 29.44 25.00 -2.35
CA ALA A 2 29.00 23.76 -1.70
C ALA A 2 28.00 24.11 -0.60
N TRP A 3 26.76 23.63 -0.71
CA TRP A 3 25.76 23.78 0.33
C TRP A 3 26.06 22.77 1.45
N SER A 4 26.60 23.26 2.57
CA SER A 4 26.75 22.46 3.80
C SER A 4 25.39 22.41 4.51
N VAL A 5 24.64 21.33 4.33
CA VAL A 5 23.46 21.05 5.16
C VAL A 5 23.95 20.63 6.54
N SER A 6 23.66 21.42 7.58
CA SER A 6 24.15 21.13 8.93
C SER A 6 23.60 19.77 9.44
N PRO A 7 24.43 18.87 9.98
CA PRO A 7 23.97 17.59 10.54
C PRO A 7 23.17 17.74 11.85
N GLN A 8 23.03 18.97 12.36
CA GLN A 8 22.42 19.24 13.67
C GLN A 8 20.88 19.07 13.65
N PHE A 9 20.23 19.19 12.49
CA PHE A 9 18.77 19.17 12.40
C PHE A 9 18.18 17.79 12.73
N PHE A 10 18.83 16.70 12.29
CA PHE A 10 18.36 15.33 12.53
C PHE A 10 18.82 14.73 13.86
N ARG A 11 19.90 15.26 14.45
CA ARG A 11 20.51 14.69 15.67
C ARG A 11 19.65 14.90 16.94
N ASN A 12 18.74 15.87 16.94
CA ASN A 12 17.91 16.20 18.10
C ASN A 12 16.60 15.41 18.18
N PHE A 13 16.11 14.85 17.07
CA PHE A 13 14.86 14.09 17.05
C PHE A 13 15.01 12.71 17.70
N SER A 14 16.17 12.07 17.54
CA SER A 14 16.44 10.72 18.07
C SER A 14 16.68 10.70 19.59
N LYS A 15 17.24 11.77 20.16
CA LYS A 15 17.59 11.80 21.60
C LYS A 15 16.41 12.07 22.53
N SER A 16 15.31 12.64 22.06
CA SER A 16 14.13 12.91 22.88
C SER A 16 13.30 11.64 23.12
N ALA A 17 13.01 10.85 22.08
CA ALA A 17 12.26 9.61 22.20
C ALA A 17 12.91 8.59 23.15
N VAL A 18 14.24 8.44 23.08
CA VAL A 18 15.01 7.55 23.99
C VAL A 18 14.97 8.06 25.44
N ARG A 19 14.99 9.38 25.67
CA ARG A 19 14.87 9.97 27.01
C ARG A 19 13.48 9.77 27.62
N PHE A 20 12.41 9.88 26.82
CA PHE A 20 11.06 9.59 27.29
C PHE A 20 10.85 8.10 27.62
N ALA A 21 11.50 7.19 26.88
CA ALA A 21 11.43 5.75 27.14
C ALA A 21 12.27 5.30 28.35
N ALA A 22 13.34 6.01 28.70
CA ALA A 22 14.26 5.63 29.76
C ALA A 22 13.73 5.88 31.19
N HIS A 23 12.70 6.69 31.37
CA HIS A 23 12.08 6.95 32.67
C HIS A 23 10.85 6.07 32.88
N GLY A 24 10.98 4.80 33.28
CA GLY A 24 9.85 3.90 33.56
C GLY A 24 9.07 4.21 34.86
N GLY A 25 8.66 5.47 35.06
CA GLY A 25 7.76 5.89 36.15
C GLY A 25 6.31 6.07 35.66
N GLU A 26 5.35 6.18 36.57
CA GLU A 26 3.91 6.31 36.30
C GLU A 26 3.54 7.35 35.21
N GLY A 27 4.26 8.48 35.14
CA GLY A 27 4.06 9.54 34.12
C GLY A 27 4.65 9.26 32.73
N SER A 28 5.38 8.16 32.54
CA SER A 28 6.04 7.82 31.27
C SER A 28 5.09 7.21 30.24
N HIS A 29 4.09 6.46 30.72
CA HIS A 29 3.04 5.91 29.89
C HIS A 29 2.17 7.02 29.30
N GLU A 30 1.87 8.07 30.06
CA GLU A 30 1.10 9.23 29.59
C GLU A 30 1.86 10.02 28.53
N ALA A 31 3.15 10.32 28.77
CA ALA A 31 4.00 11.03 27.83
C ALA A 31 4.18 10.26 26.50
N GLY A 32 4.36 8.94 26.58
CA GLY A 32 4.42 8.07 25.41
C GLY A 32 3.12 8.04 24.62
N GLN A 33 1.97 7.91 25.30
CA GLN A 33 0.66 7.94 24.65
C GLN A 33 0.41 9.26 23.91
N LEU A 34 0.77 10.40 24.52
CA LEU A 34 0.63 11.71 23.89
C LEU A 34 1.55 11.87 22.67
N LEU A 35 2.78 11.37 22.74
CA LEU A 35 3.71 11.33 21.61
C LEU A 35 3.13 10.54 20.43
N TRP A 36 2.68 9.31 20.66
CA TRP A 36 2.12 8.47 19.60
C TRP A 36 0.83 9.03 19.03
N LYS A 37 -0.05 9.59 19.87
CA LYS A 37 -1.26 10.28 19.40
C LYS A 37 -0.92 11.43 18.46
N ARG A 38 0.08 12.25 18.81
CA ARG A 38 0.55 13.37 17.97
C ARG A 38 1.18 12.86 16.67
N LEU A 39 2.03 11.85 16.72
CA LEU A 39 2.63 11.28 15.52
C LEU A 39 1.58 10.70 14.57
N THR A 40 0.60 9.97 15.09
CA THR A 40 -0.49 9.43 14.26
C THR A 40 -1.30 10.55 13.59
N ILE A 41 -1.69 11.58 14.35
CA ILE A 41 -2.51 12.69 13.86
C ILE A 41 -1.77 13.59 12.87
N PHE A 42 -0.52 13.96 13.19
CA PHE A 42 0.21 14.98 12.44
C PHE A 42 1.20 14.43 11.42
N VAL A 43 1.50 13.12 11.46
CA VAL A 43 2.44 12.49 10.53
C VAL A 43 1.75 11.38 9.75
N ALA A 44 1.18 10.38 10.43
CA ALA A 44 0.64 9.21 9.75
C ALA A 44 -0.57 9.55 8.87
N PHE A 45 -1.59 10.25 9.40
CA PHE A 45 -2.76 10.62 8.60
C PHE A 45 -2.42 11.53 7.41
N PRO A 46 -1.60 12.59 7.54
CA PRO A 46 -1.17 13.38 6.39
C PRO A 46 -0.39 12.56 5.36
N ALA A 47 0.51 11.66 5.79
CA ALA A 47 1.24 10.78 4.88
C ALA A 47 0.31 9.83 4.12
N ILE A 48 -0.66 9.22 4.81
CA ILE A 48 -1.68 8.36 4.17
C ILE A 48 -2.52 9.17 3.18
N ALA A 49 -2.91 10.40 3.53
CA ALA A 49 -3.67 11.26 2.63
C ALA A 49 -2.88 11.60 1.36
N LEU A 50 -1.59 11.94 1.48
CA LEU A 50 -0.73 12.21 0.33
C LEU A 50 -0.56 10.97 -0.56
N CYS A 51 -0.28 9.80 0.04
CA CYS A 51 -0.20 8.54 -0.70
C CYS A 51 -1.56 8.20 -1.37
N GLY A 52 -2.67 8.43 -0.68
CA GLY A 52 -4.02 8.21 -1.19
C GLY A 52 -4.33 9.08 -2.40
N VAL A 53 -3.98 10.37 -2.36
CA VAL A 53 -4.12 11.28 -3.51
C VAL A 53 -3.25 10.81 -4.67
N ASN A 54 -1.99 10.43 -4.41
CA ASN A 54 -1.09 9.95 -5.46
C ASN A 54 -1.62 8.70 -6.17
N VAL A 55 -2.05 7.69 -5.39
CA VAL A 55 -2.63 6.46 -5.96
C VAL A 55 -3.94 6.74 -6.68
N TYR A 56 -4.77 7.65 -6.16
CA TYR A 56 -6.02 8.04 -6.82
C TYR A 56 -5.77 8.67 -8.19
N LEU A 57 -4.83 9.61 -8.28
CA LEU A 57 -4.47 10.24 -9.55
C LEU A 57 -3.87 9.23 -10.53
N ALA A 58 -2.98 8.36 -10.05
CA ALA A 58 -2.40 7.28 -10.86
C ALA A 58 -3.49 6.32 -11.37
N GLU A 59 -4.45 5.92 -10.54
CA GLU A 59 -5.56 5.05 -10.97
C GLU A 59 -6.47 5.74 -12.00
N GLN A 60 -6.71 7.05 -11.87
CA GLN A 60 -7.46 7.81 -12.87
C GLN A 60 -6.72 7.86 -14.23
N GLU A 61 -5.40 8.00 -14.22
CA GLU A 61 -4.58 7.92 -15.43
C GLU A 61 -4.56 6.50 -16.01
N HIS A 62 -4.38 5.49 -15.16
CA HIS A 62 -4.47 4.09 -15.56
C HIS A 62 -5.82 3.77 -16.19
N ALA A 63 -6.94 4.25 -15.63
CA ALA A 63 -8.27 4.03 -16.19
C ALA A 63 -8.46 4.70 -17.56
N LYS A 64 -7.88 5.88 -17.79
CA LYS A 64 -7.92 6.57 -19.10
C LYS A 64 -7.09 5.88 -20.17
N HIS A 65 -5.96 5.29 -19.78
CA HIS A 65 -5.04 4.58 -20.68
C HIS A 65 -5.15 3.06 -20.57
N TYR A 66 -6.23 2.55 -19.98
CA TYR A 66 -6.41 1.11 -19.83
C TYR A 66 -6.90 0.53 -21.16
N HIS A 67 -6.00 -0.16 -21.85
CA HIS A 67 -6.34 -1.06 -22.95
C HIS A 67 -6.31 -2.48 -22.40
N ARG A 68 -7.41 -3.23 -22.53
CA ARG A 68 -7.42 -4.66 -22.20
C ARG A 68 -6.34 -5.34 -23.05
N PRO A 69 -5.38 -6.06 -22.45
CA PRO A 69 -4.36 -6.76 -23.22
C PRO A 69 -4.99 -7.72 -24.23
N GLU A 70 -4.32 -7.96 -25.35
CA GLU A 70 -4.78 -8.98 -26.30
C GLU A 70 -4.68 -10.37 -25.67
N TYR A 71 -5.60 -11.25 -26.05
CA TYR A 71 -5.61 -12.62 -25.56
C TYR A 71 -4.47 -13.41 -26.20
N HIS A 72 -3.52 -13.83 -25.38
CA HIS A 72 -2.46 -14.77 -25.78
C HIS A 72 -2.53 -16.00 -24.87
N PRO A 73 -2.88 -17.19 -25.40
CA PRO A 73 -3.00 -18.41 -24.60
C PRO A 73 -1.63 -19.02 -24.32
N TYR A 74 -0.83 -18.37 -23.48
CA TYR A 74 0.43 -18.95 -23.04
C TYR A 74 0.16 -20.20 -22.18
N GLU A 75 0.92 -21.27 -22.41
CA GLU A 75 0.70 -22.56 -21.72
C GLU A 75 0.90 -22.48 -20.20
N TYR A 76 1.69 -21.52 -19.73
CA TYR A 76 2.03 -21.34 -18.32
C TYR A 76 1.04 -20.44 -17.54
N ILE A 77 0.09 -19.79 -18.22
CA ILE A 77 -0.91 -18.93 -17.56
C ILE A 77 -2.29 -19.58 -17.57
N HIS A 78 -3.11 -19.25 -16.58
CA HIS A 78 -4.47 -19.78 -16.44
C HIS A 78 -4.54 -21.33 -16.46
N ILE A 79 -3.50 -22.01 -16.00
CA ILE A 79 -3.47 -23.48 -15.89
C ILE A 79 -4.65 -23.95 -15.02
N ARG A 80 -5.35 -24.99 -15.51
CA ARG A 80 -6.47 -25.66 -14.83
C ARG A 80 -6.21 -27.17 -14.80
N THR A 81 -5.59 -27.68 -13.73
CA THR A 81 -5.38 -29.13 -13.55
C THR A 81 -6.60 -29.83 -12.94
N LYS A 82 -7.34 -29.12 -12.07
CA LYS A 82 -8.60 -29.56 -11.47
C LYS A 82 -9.55 -28.37 -11.44
N ARG A 83 -10.85 -28.66 -11.55
CA ARG A 83 -11.91 -27.66 -11.39
C ARG A 83 -11.94 -27.11 -9.96
N TYR A 84 -12.24 -25.82 -9.84
CA TYR A 84 -12.50 -25.20 -8.54
C TYR A 84 -13.75 -25.80 -7.86
N PRO A 85 -13.82 -25.85 -6.52
CA PRO A 85 -14.94 -26.43 -5.79
C PRO A 85 -16.17 -25.51 -5.67
N TRP A 86 -16.30 -24.49 -6.53
CA TRP A 86 -17.44 -23.56 -6.54
C TRP A 86 -17.80 -23.16 -7.97
N GLY A 87 -19.00 -22.59 -8.13
CA GLY A 87 -19.48 -22.07 -9.41
C GLY A 87 -19.41 -23.11 -10.53
N ASP A 88 -18.85 -22.72 -11.67
CA ASP A 88 -18.64 -23.57 -12.84
C ASP A 88 -17.31 -24.35 -12.80
N GLY A 89 -16.50 -24.11 -11.77
CA GLY A 89 -15.18 -24.72 -11.60
C GLY A 89 -14.06 -24.11 -12.44
N ASN A 90 -14.33 -23.04 -13.21
CA ASN A 90 -13.34 -22.41 -14.09
C ASN A 90 -12.98 -20.97 -13.66
N HIS A 91 -13.88 -20.29 -12.94
CA HIS A 91 -13.70 -18.93 -12.46
C HIS A 91 -13.07 -18.88 -11.07
N THR A 92 -12.12 -17.96 -10.89
CA THR A 92 -11.48 -17.72 -9.58
C THR A 92 -12.43 -17.02 -8.60
N ILE A 93 -12.14 -17.06 -7.29
CA ILE A 93 -12.95 -16.38 -6.25
C ILE A 93 -13.11 -14.88 -6.54
N PHE A 94 -12.03 -14.22 -6.97
CA PHE A 94 -12.03 -12.80 -7.34
C PHE A 94 -11.95 -12.64 -8.86
N HIS A 95 -12.82 -13.34 -9.58
CA HIS A 95 -12.90 -13.20 -11.02
C HIS A 95 -13.50 -11.85 -11.43
N ASN A 96 -12.84 -11.16 -12.35
CA ASN A 96 -13.34 -9.93 -12.97
C ASN A 96 -13.47 -10.16 -14.48
N PRO A 97 -14.68 -10.28 -15.03
CA PRO A 97 -14.88 -10.53 -16.47
C PRO A 97 -14.17 -9.53 -17.37
N LYS A 98 -14.04 -8.26 -16.94
CA LYS A 98 -13.40 -7.20 -17.73
C LYS A 98 -11.87 -7.31 -17.80
N LYS A 99 -11.23 -7.98 -16.83
CA LYS A 99 -9.76 -8.01 -16.69
C LYS A 99 -9.17 -9.41 -16.81
N ASN A 100 -9.87 -10.41 -16.31
CA ASN A 100 -9.41 -11.79 -16.26
C ASN A 100 -10.06 -12.57 -17.40
N TRP A 101 -9.27 -13.35 -18.12
CA TRP A 101 -9.78 -14.30 -19.09
C TRP A 101 -9.80 -15.70 -18.51
N VAL A 102 -10.59 -16.58 -19.12
CA VAL A 102 -10.62 -18.01 -18.84
C VAL A 102 -10.12 -18.78 -20.06
N PRO A 103 -9.60 -20.02 -19.92
CA PRO A 103 -9.22 -20.82 -21.07
C PRO A 103 -10.36 -20.86 -22.09
N GLY A 104 -10.16 -20.26 -23.27
CA GLY A 104 -11.23 -19.98 -24.24
C GLY A 104 -11.35 -18.50 -24.63
N GLY A 105 -10.74 -17.60 -23.87
CA GLY A 105 -10.70 -16.18 -24.18
C GLY A 105 -11.27 -15.30 -23.09
N TYR A 106 -11.37 -14.03 -23.43
CA TYR A 106 -12.01 -13.03 -22.60
C TYR A 106 -13.53 -13.18 -22.66
N GLU A 107 -14.18 -13.04 -21.50
CA GLU A 107 -15.64 -12.91 -21.42
C GLU A 107 -16.10 -11.55 -21.99
N GLU A 108 -17.28 -11.55 -22.62
CA GLU A 108 -17.99 -10.37 -23.13
C GLU A 108 -18.57 -9.51 -22.00
#